data_AF-A0A2A4QB23-F1
#
_entry.id   AF-A0A2A4QB23-F1
#
_cell.length_a   1.000
_cell.length_b   1.000
_cell.length_c   1.000
_cell.angle_alpha   90.00
_cell.angle_beta   90.00
_cell.angle_gamma   90.00
#
_symmetry.space_group_name_H-M   'P 1'
#
loop_
_entity.id
_entity.type
_entity.pdbx_description
1 polymer ?
#
loop_
_entity_poly.entity_id
_entity_poly.type
_entity_poly.pdbx_seq_one_letter_code
_entity_poly.pdbx_strand_id
1 'polypeptide(L)' 'MIPPNKHLIALINYITLVPLVYFIPQWLNPYLPANEFLQVCVVVAVIVVIISYIVMPFTLKVLKSRTNISSK' A
#
# COMPACT_ATOMS: atom_id res chain seq x y z
N MET A 1 8.56 30.54 -0.66
CA MET A 1 7.80 29.34 -0.26
C MET A 1 8.26 28.21 -1.16
N ILE A 2 9.09 27.28 -0.66
CA ILE A 2 9.56 26.14 -1.48
C ILE A 2 8.36 25.20 -1.64
N PRO A 3 7.87 24.94 -2.87
CA PRO A 3 6.77 24.03 -3.07
C PRO A 3 7.16 22.67 -2.48
N PRO A 4 6.33 22.05 -1.61
CA PRO A 4 6.63 20.73 -1.10
C PRO A 4 6.72 19.80 -2.31
N ASN A 5 7.92 19.28 -2.56
CA ASN A 5 8.24 18.45 -3.72
C ASN A 5 7.29 17.25 -3.78
N LYS A 6 6.21 17.37 -4.56
CA LYS A 6 5.16 16.36 -4.71
C LYS A 6 5.74 15.01 -5.14
N HIS A 7 6.85 15.04 -5.88
CA HIS A 7 7.64 13.87 -6.26
C HIS A 7 8.32 13.19 -5.07
N LEU A 8 8.92 13.94 -4.14
CA LEU A 8 9.52 13.37 -2.92
C LEU A 8 8.48 12.72 -2.02
N ILE A 9 7.29 13.32 -1.91
CA ILE A 9 6.18 12.77 -1.12
C ILE A 9 5.64 11.48 -1.75
N ALA A 10 5.44 11.49 -3.07
CA ALA A 10 5.03 10.30 -3.82
C ALA A 10 6.09 9.19 -3.75
N LEU A 11 7.39 9.54 -3.79
CA LEU A 11 8.51 8.62 -3.67
C LEU A 11 8.52 7.95 -2.29
N ILE A 12 8.43 8.72 -1.21
CA ILE A 12 8.41 8.18 0.15
C ILE A 12 7.19 7.27 0.34
N ASN A 13 6.02 7.69 -0.17
CA ASN A 13 4.82 6.87 -0.11
C ASN A 13 4.98 5.56 -0.90
N TYR A 14 5.52 5.63 -2.11
CA TYR A 14 5.76 4.46 -2.95
C TYR A 14 6.76 3.50 -2.30
N ILE A 15 7.88 4.02 -1.79
CA ILE A 15 8.89 3.25 -1.05
C ILE A 15 8.33 2.67 0.24
N THR A 16 7.31 3.28 0.86
CA THR A 16 6.64 2.72 2.05
C THR A 16 5.61 1.66 1.67
N LEU A 17 4.91 1.85 0.53
CA LEU A 17 3.84 0.99 0.07
C LEU A 17 4.36 -0.34 -0.50
N VAL A 18 5.42 -0.29 -1.31
CA VAL A 18 6.02 -1.46 -1.95
C VAL A 18 6.48 -2.54 -0.96
N PRO A 19 7.28 -2.23 0.08
CA PRO A 19 7.69 -3.23 1.06
C PRO A 19 6.50 -3.76 1.84
N LEU A 20 5.53 -2.89 2.18
CA LEU A 20 4.33 -3.33 2.89
C LEU A 20 3.58 -4.42 2.11
N VAL A 21 3.41 -4.26 0.79
CA VAL A 21 2.76 -5.27 -0.06
C VAL A 21 3.61 -6.53 -0.24
N TYR A 22 4.94 -6.42 -0.23
CA TYR A 22 5.85 -7.57 -0.33
C TYR A 22 5.88 -8.43 0.94
N PHE A 23 5.70 -7.83 2.11
CA PHE A 23 5.71 -8.58 3.38
C PHE A 23 4.44 -9.43 3.59
N ILE A 24 3.26 -8.95 3.16
CA ILE A 24 1.98 -9.67 3.30
C ILE A 24 2.01 -11.13 2.79
N PRO A 25 2.43 -11.40 1.54
CA PRO A 25 2.50 -12.77 1.02
C PRO A 25 3.50 -13.64 1.79
N GLN A 26 4.62 -13.06 2.25
CA GLN A 26 5.60 -13.79 3.06
C GLN A 26 5.03 -14.25 4.41
N TRP A 27 4.15 -13.44 5.01
CA TRP A 27 3.45 -13.79 6.24
C TRP A 27 2.31 -14.80 6.02
N LEU A 28 1.67 -14.77 4.85
CA LEU A 28 0.55 -15.67 4.50
C LEU A 28 1.01 -17.05 3.99
N ASN A 29 2.18 -17.14 3.35
CA ASN A 29 2.77 -18.38 2.86
C ASN A 29 2.77 -19.57 3.83
N PRO A 30 3.16 -19.43 5.11
CA PRO A 30 3.14 -20.56 6.05
C PRO A 30 1.73 -21.08 6.37
N TYR A 31 0.68 -20.32 6.04
CA TYR A 31 -0.72 -20.71 6.27
C TYR A 31 -1.41 -21.25 5.00
N LEU A 32 -0.69 -21.31 3.87
CA LEU A 32 -1.26 -21.68 2.58
C LEU A 32 -0.96 -23.13 2.20
N PRO A 33 -1.89 -23.79 1.47
CA PRO A 33 -1.71 -25.17 1.02
C PRO A 33 -0.58 -25.28 -0.01
N ALA A 34 0.04 -26.46 -0.12
CA ALA A 34 1.20 -26.75 -0.99
C ALA A 34 0.94 -26.56 -2.50
N ASN A 35 -0.29 -26.29 -2.91
CA ASN A 35 -0.64 -26.02 -4.31
C ASN A 35 -0.31 -24.56 -4.67
N GLU A 36 0.75 -24.38 -5.44
CA GLU A 36 1.27 -23.06 -5.88
C GLU A 36 0.19 -22.17 -6.53
N PHE A 37 -0.70 -22.74 -7.33
CA PHE A 37 -1.82 -22.01 -7.95
C PHE A 37 -2.82 -21.47 -6.92
N LEU A 38 -3.21 -22.29 -5.94
CA LEU A 38 -4.15 -21.88 -4.89
C LEU A 38 -3.51 -20.87 -3.95
N GLN A 39 -2.22 -21.05 -3.65
CA GLN A 39 -1.41 -20.11 -2.89
C GLN A 39 -1.42 -18.72 -3.53
N VAL A 40 -1.11 -18.62 -4.83
CA VAL A 40 -1.14 -17.34 -5.56
C VAL A 40 -2.55 -16.74 -5.60
N CYS A 41 -3.59 -17.54 -5.87
CA CYS A 41 -4.97 -17.05 -5.89
C CYS A 41 -5.42 -16.46 -4.55
N VAL A 42 -5.14 -17.16 -3.43
CA VAL A 42 -5.53 -16.69 -2.09
C VAL A 42 -4.73 -15.46 -1.70
N VAL A 43 -3.42 -15.45 -1.95
CA VAL A 43 -2.55 -14.30 -1.70
C VAL A 43 -3.04 -13.06 -2.45
N VAL A 44 -3.33 -13.19 -3.74
CA VAL A 44 -3.83 -12.07 -4.57
C VAL A 44 -5.18 -11.61 -4.06
N ALA A 45 -6.10 -12.52 -3.71
CA ALA A 45 -7.41 -12.14 -3.18
C ALA A 45 -7.29 -11.35 -1.86
N VAL A 46 -6.45 -11.80 -0.94
CA VAL A 46 -6.21 -11.10 0.35
C VAL A 46 -5.53 -9.76 0.14
N ILE A 47 -4.47 -9.70 -0.69
CA ILE A 47 -3.77 -8.46 -1.01
C ILE A 47 -4.70 -7.45 -1.68
N VAL A 48 -5.51 -7.87 -2.66
CA VAL A 48 -6.46 -6.98 -3.35
C VAL A 48 -7.49 -6.42 -2.38
N VAL A 49 -8.05 -7.24 -1.49
CA VAL A 49 -9.00 -6.77 -0.47
C VAL A 49 -8.32 -5.77 0.47
N ILE A 50 -7.13 -6.09 0.99
CA ILE A 50 -6.37 -5.20 1.88
C ILE A 50 -6.01 -3.88 1.19
N ILE A 51 -5.52 -3.91 -0.04
CA ILE A 51 -5.16 -2.69 -0.78
C ILE A 51 -6.41 -1.84 -1.04
N SER A 52 -7.51 -2.45 -1.47
CA SER A 52 -8.74 -1.73 -1.78
C SER A 52 -9.37 -1.10 -0.53
N TYR A 53 -9.33 -1.80 0.62
CA TYR A 53 -9.95 -1.32 1.87
C TYR A 53 -9.03 -0.56 2.82
N ILE A 54 -7.71 -0.71 2.76
CA ILE A 54 -6.76 -0.07 3.70
C ILE A 54 -5.87 0.91 2.95
N VAL A 55 -5.25 0.51 1.84
CA VAL A 55 -4.32 1.37 1.11
C VAL A 55 -5.04 2.52 0.44
N MET A 56 -6.19 2.29 -0.19
CA MET A 56 -6.97 3.35 -0.84
C MET A 56 -7.41 4.45 0.15
N PRO A 57 -8.01 4.15 1.31
CA PRO A 57 -8.30 5.21 2.29
C PRO A 57 -7.05 5.80 2.91
N PHE A 58 -5.96 5.04 3.09
CA PHE A 58 -4.71 5.59 3.60
C PHE A 58 -4.08 6.58 2.61
N THR A 59 -4.07 6.25 1.31
CA THR A 59 -3.61 7.17 0.26
C THR A 59 -4.50 8.39 0.15
N LEU A 60 -5.83 8.24 0.23
CA LEU A 60 -6.76 9.38 0.26
C LEU A 60 -6.58 10.25 1.52
N LYS A 61 -6.29 9.65 2.68
CA LYS A 61 -6.04 10.35 3.96
C LYS A 61 -4.70 11.07 3.98
N VAL A 62 -3.66 10.46 3.42
CA VAL A 62 -2.33 11.06 3.24
C VAL A 62 -2.40 12.19 2.21
N LEU A 63 -3.10 11.98 1.10
CA LEU A 63 -3.32 13.02 0.08
C LEU A 63 -4.12 14.19 0.67
N LYS A 64 -5.21 13.93 1.41
CA LYS A 64 -5.99 14.96 2.12
C LYS A 64 -5.17 15.70 3.17
N SER A 65 -4.27 15.01 3.89
CA SER A 65 -3.35 15.67 4.84
C SER A 65 -2.33 16.57 4.15
N ARG A 66 -1.88 16.23 2.93
CA ARG A 66 -1.00 17.11 2.13
C ARG A 66 -1.74 18.32 1.55
N THR A 67 -3.02 18.17 1.18
CA THR A 67 -3.85 19.31 0.74
C THR A 67 -4.16 20.29 1.88
N ASN A 68 -4.29 19.82 3.13
CA ASN A 68 -4.52 20.69 4.30
C ASN A 68 -3.33 21.60 4.67
N ILE A 69 -2.13 21.31 4.14
CA ILE A 69 -0.93 22.14 4.34
C ILE A 69 -0.85 23.27 3.29
N SER A 70 -1.59 23.18 2.17
CA SER A 70 -1.57 24.19 1.10
C SER A 70 -2.63 25.29 1.25
N SER A 71 -3.41 25.28 2.33
CA SER A 71 -4.46 26.27 2.61
C SER A 71 -4.26 26.99 3.95
N LYS A 72 -3.00 27.16 4.38
CA LYS A 72 -2.63 28.10 5.43
C LYS A 72 -1.33 28.81 5.07
#